data_AF-A0A9E1XNT1-F1
#
_entry.id   AF-A0A9E1XNT1-F1
#
_cell.length_a   1.000
_cell.length_b   1.000
_cell.length_c   1.000
_cell.angle_alpha   90.00
_cell.angle_beta   90.00
_cell.angle_gamma   90.00
#
_symmetry.space_group_name_H-M   'P 1'
#
loop_
_entity.id
_entity.type
_entity.pdbx_description
1 polymer ?
#
loop_
_entity_poly.entity_id
_entity_poly.type
_entity_poly.pdbx_seq_one_letter_code
_entity_poly.pdbx_strand_id
1 'polypeptide(L)'
;LNFISLMLALFFGTSALPHILIRYYTVPSPRCARKSTIVAISAIGFFYVLTLFMGIGAMVSGVIDVESGNMSAPLLAKLFGIPLFAVISAIAFATILGTVSGLIVAASGAVAHDLMDRFLRIEMTDKGKVMAGKLAAVGVGILAIILGIVFKGMNVSFLVGLAFAVAASANLPAILMLLFWKKTTAKGIAGSILVGMVSALTLILLSPTMFERYGLGRAAAPIPLDNPGIISIPLSFLTLVVISLMTQKKGETAEA
;
A
#
# COMPACT_ATOMS: atom_id res chain seq x y z
N LEU A 1 6.95 8.55 18.00
CA LEU A 1 5.58 8.08 17.69
C LEU A 1 5.36 7.92 16.19
N ASN A 2 5.57 8.95 15.36
CA ASN A 2 5.42 8.86 13.90
C ASN A 2 6.22 7.71 13.24
N PHE A 3 7.50 7.54 13.61
CA PHE A 3 8.33 6.45 13.07
C PHE A 3 7.80 5.05 13.43
N ILE A 4 7.38 4.85 14.67
CA ILE A 4 6.79 3.57 15.12
C ILE A 4 5.47 3.31 14.40
N SER A 5 4.62 4.33 14.23
CA SER A 5 3.37 4.23 13.49
C SER A 5 3.61 3.87 12.02
N LEU A 6 4.61 4.49 11.38
CA LEU A 6 5.04 4.16 10.02
C LEU A 6 5.54 2.71 9.92
N MET A 7 6.37 2.26 10.87
CA MET A 7 6.85 0.89 10.90
C MET A 7 5.69 -0.11 11.03
N LEU A 8 4.75 0.12 11.96
CA LEU A 8 3.58 -0.72 12.13
C LEU A 8 2.71 -0.74 10.86
N ALA A 9 2.45 0.42 10.26
CA ALA A 9 1.71 0.52 9.00
C ALA A 9 2.40 -0.24 7.86
N LEU A 10 3.73 -0.19 7.79
CA LEU A 10 4.49 -0.88 6.75
C LEU A 10 4.50 -2.40 6.97
N PHE A 11 4.76 -2.87 8.19
CA PHE A 11 4.76 -4.30 8.53
C PHE A 11 3.38 -4.91 8.34
N PHE A 12 2.35 -4.29 8.91
CA PHE A 12 1.00 -4.82 8.81
C PHE A 12 0.42 -4.62 7.42
N GLY A 13 0.67 -3.48 6.80
CA GLY A 13 0.17 -3.20 5.46
C GLY A 13 0.74 -4.18 4.44
N THR A 14 2.05 -4.48 4.47
CA THR A 14 2.66 -5.49 3.58
C THR A 14 2.07 -6.88 3.79
N SER A 15 1.79 -7.28 5.03
CA SER A 15 1.20 -8.59 5.34
C SER A 15 -0.24 -8.75 4.86
N ALA A 16 -0.98 -7.64 4.75
CA ALA A 16 -2.40 -7.63 4.42
C ALA A 16 -2.70 -7.50 2.91
N LEU A 17 -1.66 -7.50 2.05
CA LEU A 17 -1.81 -7.30 0.61
C LEU A 17 -2.27 -8.60 -0.10
N PRO A 18 -3.50 -8.66 -0.63
CA PRO A 18 -4.07 -9.90 -1.18
C PRO A 18 -3.25 -10.50 -2.32
N HIS A 19 -2.57 -9.66 -3.12
CA HIS A 19 -1.74 -10.11 -4.24
C HIS A 19 -0.52 -10.94 -3.80
N ILE A 20 -0.03 -10.76 -2.57
CA ILE A 20 1.05 -11.58 -2.00
C ILE A 20 0.49 -12.90 -1.47
N LEU A 21 -0.65 -12.83 -0.76
CA LEU A 21 -1.33 -14.01 -0.21
C LEU A 21 -1.72 -15.02 -1.30
N ILE A 22 -2.29 -14.56 -2.43
CA ILE A 22 -2.69 -15.43 -3.54
C ILE A 22 -1.49 -16.20 -4.11
N ARG A 23 -0.29 -15.60 -4.14
CA ARG A 23 0.92 -16.29 -4.58
C ARG A 23 1.33 -17.40 -3.63
N TYR A 24 1.19 -17.22 -2.32
CA TYR A 24 1.46 -18.29 -1.35
C TYR A 24 0.53 -19.49 -1.50
N TYR A 25 -0.73 -19.27 -1.88
CA TYR A 25 -1.69 -20.35 -2.11
C TYR A 25 -1.43 -21.16 -3.39
N THR A 26 -0.60 -20.65 -4.31
CA THR A 26 -0.18 -21.40 -5.52
C THR A 26 1.03 -22.32 -5.28
N VAL A 27 1.62 -22.30 -4.08
CA VAL A 27 2.79 -23.13 -3.75
C VAL A 27 2.35 -24.52 -3.29
N PRO A 28 2.88 -25.62 -3.87
CA PRO A 28 2.41 -26.98 -3.62
C PRO A 28 2.70 -27.51 -2.20
N SER A 29 3.52 -26.84 -1.40
CA SER A 29 3.92 -27.30 -0.07
C SER A 29 4.16 -26.14 0.92
N PRO A 30 3.70 -26.25 2.18
CA PRO A 30 3.99 -25.26 3.24
C PRO A 30 5.50 -25.05 3.48
N ARG A 31 6.33 -26.08 3.29
CA ARG A 31 7.79 -25.98 3.45
C ARG A 31 8.40 -25.09 2.36
N CYS A 32 7.91 -25.23 1.13
CA CYS A 32 8.34 -24.40 0.00
C CYS A 32 7.91 -22.93 0.19
N ALA A 33 6.70 -22.69 0.73
CA ALA A 33 6.22 -21.34 1.04
C ALA A 33 7.10 -20.64 2.09
N ARG A 34 7.51 -21.36 3.15
CA ARG A 34 8.46 -20.83 4.15
C ARG A 34 9.82 -20.51 3.54
N LYS A 35 10.38 -21.42 2.73
CA LYS A 35 11.66 -21.21 2.05
C LYS A 35 11.60 -19.98 1.13
N SER A 36 10.53 -19.84 0.35
CA SER A 36 10.29 -18.67 -0.50
C SER A 36 10.24 -17.37 0.31
N THR A 37 9.55 -17.39 1.46
CA THR A 37 9.46 -16.24 2.36
C THR A 37 10.83 -15.84 2.92
N ILE A 38 11.64 -16.82 3.34
CA ILE A 38 12.99 -16.55 3.85
C ILE A 38 13.85 -15.92 2.75
N VAL A 39 13.84 -16.48 1.54
CA VAL A 39 14.60 -15.91 0.40
C VAL A 39 14.14 -14.50 0.09
N ALA A 40 12.83 -14.24 0.09
CA ALA A 40 12.28 -12.91 -0.16
C ALA A 40 12.71 -11.91 0.93
N ILE A 41 12.57 -12.26 2.21
CA ILE A 41 12.97 -11.39 3.33
C ILE A 41 14.47 -11.12 3.30
N SER A 42 15.30 -12.14 3.05
CA SER A 42 16.76 -11.98 2.94
C SER A 42 17.14 -11.07 1.78
N ALA A 43 16.51 -11.22 0.61
CA ALA A 43 16.77 -10.36 -0.54
C ALA A 43 16.35 -8.91 -0.29
N ILE A 44 15.19 -8.70 0.34
CA ILE A 44 14.69 -7.36 0.72
C ILE A 44 15.61 -6.72 1.77
N GLY A 45 16.02 -7.48 2.79
CA GLY A 45 16.94 -7.02 3.83
C GLY A 45 18.30 -6.62 3.24
N PHE A 46 18.86 -7.46 2.37
CA PHE A 46 20.10 -7.17 1.66
C PHE A 46 19.97 -5.89 0.81
N PHE A 47 18.86 -5.74 0.08
CA PHE A 47 18.58 -4.52 -0.68
C PHE A 47 18.52 -3.27 0.21
N TYR A 48 17.82 -3.32 1.35
CA TYR A 48 17.76 -2.17 2.26
C TYR A 48 19.13 -1.78 2.82
N VAL A 49 19.98 -2.75 3.13
CA VAL A 49 21.37 -2.49 3.53
C VAL A 49 22.12 -1.75 2.42
N LEU A 50 22.01 -2.20 1.16
CA LEU A 50 22.61 -1.50 0.02
C LEU A 50 22.09 -0.07 -0.15
N THR A 51 20.78 0.16 0.03
CA THR A 51 20.21 1.52 -0.06
C THR A 51 20.75 2.46 1.01
N LEU A 52 21.02 1.95 2.21
CA LEU A 52 21.66 2.73 3.27
C LEU A 52 23.07 3.17 2.85
N PHE A 53 23.88 2.25 2.31
CA PHE A 53 25.22 2.58 1.82
C PHE A 53 25.19 3.59 0.67
N MET A 54 24.23 3.48 -0.26
CA MET A 54 24.06 4.48 -1.33
C MET A 54 23.70 5.86 -0.79
N GLY A 55 22.80 5.94 0.20
CA GLY A 55 22.41 7.22 0.83
C GLY A 55 23.58 7.90 1.55
N ILE A 56 24.34 7.13 2.34
CA ILE A 56 25.55 7.64 3.01
C ILE A 56 26.61 8.02 1.97
N GLY A 57 26.81 7.21 0.93
CA GLY A 57 27.76 7.49 -0.15
C GLY A 57 27.45 8.79 -0.88
N ALA A 58 26.18 9.07 -1.16
CA ALA A 58 25.74 10.33 -1.75
C ALA A 58 25.99 11.52 -0.81
N MET A 59 25.80 11.33 0.51
CA MET A 59 26.06 12.33 1.54
C MET A 59 27.53 12.71 1.65
N VAL A 60 28.40 11.72 1.80
CA VAL A 60 29.85 11.93 1.94
C VAL A 60 30.44 12.53 0.67
N SER A 61 29.91 12.17 -0.50
CA SER A 61 30.38 12.69 -1.78
C SER A 61 29.78 14.05 -2.17
N GLY A 62 28.89 14.61 -1.34
CA GLY A 62 28.29 15.94 -1.57
C GLY A 62 27.32 16.00 -2.76
N VAL A 63 26.78 14.87 -3.23
CA VAL A 63 25.89 14.82 -4.41
C VAL A 63 24.43 14.59 -4.02
N ILE A 64 24.05 15.06 -2.83
CA ILE A 64 22.65 15.05 -2.41
C ILE A 64 21.92 16.17 -3.16
N ASP A 65 20.81 15.80 -3.77
CA ASP A 65 19.81 16.77 -4.19
C ASP A 65 18.98 17.19 -2.96
N VAL A 66 19.04 18.48 -2.64
CA VAL A 66 18.38 19.08 -1.47
C VAL A 66 16.85 19.07 -1.66
N GLU A 67 16.37 19.04 -2.90
CA GLU A 67 14.95 18.98 -3.24
C GLU A 67 14.43 17.54 -3.30
N SER A 68 15.28 16.56 -3.62
CA SER A 68 14.85 15.16 -3.75
C SER A 68 15.88 14.11 -3.30
N GLY A 69 15.58 13.42 -2.20
CA GLY A 69 16.35 12.25 -1.74
C GLY A 69 16.25 11.02 -2.66
N ASN A 70 15.38 11.06 -3.66
CA ASN A 70 15.17 9.92 -4.58
C ASN A 70 16.23 9.84 -5.68
N MET A 71 16.97 10.93 -5.92
CA MET A 71 17.99 11.01 -6.97
C MET A 71 19.38 10.58 -6.51
N SER A 72 19.54 10.14 -5.25
CA SER A 72 20.84 9.80 -4.67
C SER A 72 21.60 8.73 -5.46
N ALA A 73 20.92 7.67 -5.95
CA ALA A 73 21.59 6.59 -6.68
C ALA A 73 22.07 7.02 -8.10
N PRO A 74 21.22 7.64 -8.95
CA PRO A 74 21.70 8.22 -10.22
C PRO A 74 22.79 9.27 -10.02
N LEU A 75 22.64 10.17 -9.05
CA LEU A 75 23.61 11.23 -8.80
C LEU A 75 24.97 10.69 -8.35
N LEU A 76 24.97 9.65 -7.50
CA LEU A 76 26.19 8.93 -7.14
C LEU A 76 26.83 8.27 -8.37
N ALA A 77 26.03 7.68 -9.27
CA ALA A 77 26.51 7.10 -10.51
C ALA A 77 27.19 8.12 -11.43
N LYS A 78 26.67 9.36 -11.46
CA LYS A 78 27.21 10.46 -12.26
C LYS A 78 28.62 10.83 -11.87
N LEU A 79 29.01 10.67 -10.59
CA LEU A 79 30.41 10.87 -10.16
C LEU A 79 31.38 9.93 -10.88
N PHE A 80 30.97 8.69 -11.13
CA PHE A 80 31.79 7.69 -11.82
C PHE A 80 31.75 7.85 -13.35
N GLY A 81 30.84 8.68 -13.88
CA GLY A 81 30.79 9.05 -15.29
C GLY A 81 29.37 9.09 -15.87
N ILE A 82 29.24 9.84 -16.97
CA ILE A 82 27.98 10.00 -17.73
C ILE A 82 27.43 8.65 -18.24
N PRO A 83 28.26 7.69 -18.74
CA PRO A 83 27.75 6.41 -19.19
C PRO A 83 27.08 5.61 -18.06
N LEU A 84 27.65 5.60 -16.86
CA LEU A 84 27.09 4.87 -15.72
C LEU A 84 25.79 5.53 -15.23
N PHE A 85 25.75 6.87 -15.20
CA PHE A 85 24.52 7.62 -14.93
C PHE A 85 23.40 7.25 -15.92
N ALA A 86 23.70 7.21 -17.22
CA ALA A 86 22.72 6.88 -18.24
C ALA A 86 22.19 5.45 -18.09
N VAL A 87 23.08 4.47 -17.82
CA VAL A 87 22.69 3.07 -17.58
C VAL A 87 21.81 2.94 -16.34
N ILE A 88 22.21 3.51 -15.21
CA ILE A 88 21.43 3.42 -13.96
C ILE A 88 20.07 4.14 -14.11
N SER A 89 20.04 5.30 -14.77
CA SER A 89 18.79 6.02 -15.04
C SER A 89 17.87 5.23 -15.98
N ALA A 90 18.41 4.58 -17.01
CA ALA A 90 17.64 3.72 -17.91
C ALA A 90 17.05 2.51 -17.19
N ILE A 91 17.83 1.85 -16.32
CA ILE A 91 17.35 0.73 -15.50
C ILE A 91 16.25 1.21 -14.53
N ALA A 92 16.45 2.35 -13.87
CA ALA A 92 15.43 2.93 -12.99
C ALA A 92 14.13 3.24 -13.76
N PHE A 93 14.23 3.82 -14.95
CA PHE A 93 13.06 4.12 -15.77
C PHE A 93 12.35 2.84 -16.25
N ALA A 94 13.10 1.84 -16.74
CA ALA A 94 12.55 0.57 -17.19
C ALA A 94 11.84 -0.20 -16.07
N THR A 95 12.40 -0.19 -14.86
CA THR A 95 11.82 -0.85 -13.68
C THR A 95 10.56 -0.14 -13.18
N ILE A 96 10.54 1.20 -13.19
CA ILE A 96 9.32 1.97 -12.89
C ILE A 96 8.22 1.65 -13.90
N LEU A 97 8.52 1.68 -15.20
CA LEU A 97 7.53 1.40 -16.24
C LEU A 97 6.98 -0.03 -16.13
N GLY A 98 7.85 -1.01 -15.86
CA GLY A 98 7.46 -2.40 -15.66
C GLY A 98 6.53 -2.59 -14.46
N THR A 99 6.85 -1.98 -13.32
CA THR A 99 6.03 -2.08 -12.09
C THR A 99 4.70 -1.34 -12.22
N VAL A 100 4.70 -0.14 -12.80
CA VAL A 100 3.49 0.65 -13.04
C VAL A 100 2.52 -0.11 -13.95
N SER A 101 3.01 -0.69 -15.05
CA SER A 101 2.17 -1.50 -15.95
C SER A 101 1.52 -2.67 -15.21
N GLY A 102 2.30 -3.40 -14.40
CA GLY A 102 1.78 -4.52 -13.60
C GLY A 102 0.70 -4.10 -12.60
N LEU A 103 0.89 -2.98 -11.89
CA LEU A 103 -0.09 -2.45 -10.94
C LEU A 103 -1.36 -1.94 -11.63
N ILE A 104 -1.24 -1.28 -12.79
CA ILE A 104 -2.40 -0.81 -13.56
C ILE A 104 -3.23 -2.01 -14.05
N VAL A 105 -2.58 -3.06 -14.55
CA VAL A 105 -3.29 -4.28 -14.99
C VAL A 105 -4.01 -4.93 -13.81
N ALA A 106 -3.33 -5.09 -12.67
CA ALA A 106 -3.96 -5.64 -11.46
C ALA A 106 -5.17 -4.81 -10.99
N ALA A 107 -5.03 -3.48 -10.94
CA ALA A 107 -6.11 -2.58 -10.57
C ALA A 107 -7.27 -2.61 -11.57
N SER A 108 -6.97 -2.64 -12.88
CA SER A 108 -7.98 -2.76 -13.93
C SER A 108 -8.75 -4.08 -13.85
N GLY A 109 -8.07 -5.17 -13.47
CA GLY A 109 -8.69 -6.47 -13.24
C GLY A 109 -9.66 -6.43 -12.07
N ALA A 110 -9.27 -5.80 -10.95
CA ALA A 110 -10.17 -5.59 -9.83
C ALA A 110 -11.40 -4.73 -10.21
N VAL A 111 -11.21 -3.66 -10.99
CA VAL A 111 -12.34 -2.84 -11.44
C VAL A 111 -13.25 -3.60 -12.42
N ALA A 112 -12.68 -4.33 -13.38
CA ALA A 112 -13.48 -5.04 -14.37
C ALA A 112 -14.18 -6.28 -13.81
N HIS A 113 -13.50 -7.09 -13.01
CA HIS A 113 -14.05 -8.34 -12.49
C HIS A 113 -14.76 -8.17 -11.15
N ASP A 114 -14.22 -7.38 -10.22
CA ASP A 114 -14.83 -7.25 -8.89
C ASP A 114 -15.93 -6.18 -8.89
N LEU A 115 -15.71 -5.03 -9.54
CA LEU A 115 -16.69 -3.94 -9.54
C LEU A 115 -17.73 -4.08 -10.67
N MET A 116 -17.32 -4.24 -11.93
CA MET A 116 -18.28 -4.29 -13.05
C MET A 116 -19.02 -5.63 -13.15
N ASP A 117 -18.30 -6.74 -13.15
CA ASP A 117 -18.90 -8.09 -13.28
C ASP A 117 -19.57 -8.53 -11.96
N ARG A 118 -18.83 -8.57 -10.84
CA ARG A 118 -19.34 -9.17 -9.60
C ARG A 118 -20.25 -8.26 -8.77
N PHE A 119 -19.94 -6.97 -8.66
CA PHE A 119 -20.73 -6.03 -7.85
C PHE A 119 -21.89 -5.40 -8.63
N LEU A 120 -21.63 -4.86 -9.83
CA LEU A 120 -22.65 -4.23 -10.67
C LEU A 120 -23.44 -5.24 -11.53
N ARG A 121 -23.01 -6.51 -11.61
CA ARG A 121 -23.68 -7.59 -12.37
C ARG A 121 -23.93 -7.23 -13.83
N ILE A 122 -22.97 -6.54 -14.45
CA ILE A 122 -23.03 -6.23 -15.88
C ILE A 122 -22.65 -7.52 -16.63
N GLU A 123 -23.61 -8.15 -17.30
CA GLU A 123 -23.31 -9.30 -18.16
C GLU A 123 -22.49 -8.86 -19.37
N MET A 124 -21.26 -9.36 -19.47
CA MET A 124 -20.32 -9.02 -20.54
C MET A 124 -19.83 -10.28 -21.23
N THR A 125 -19.78 -10.26 -22.56
CA THR A 125 -19.12 -11.30 -23.36
C THR A 125 -17.60 -11.29 -23.11
N ASP A 126 -16.89 -12.38 -23.41
CA ASP A 126 -15.43 -12.46 -23.17
C ASP A 126 -14.65 -11.32 -23.85
N LYS A 127 -15.05 -10.93 -25.07
CA LYS A 127 -14.49 -9.76 -25.77
C LYS A 127 -14.83 -8.46 -25.04
N GLY A 128 -16.05 -8.34 -24.52
CA GLY A 128 -16.49 -7.21 -23.69
C GLY A 128 -15.65 -7.07 -22.42
N LYS A 129 -15.39 -8.17 -21.71
CA LYS A 129 -14.57 -8.18 -20.48
C LYS A 129 -13.15 -7.68 -20.74
N VAL A 130 -12.52 -8.12 -21.83
CA VAL A 130 -11.19 -7.64 -22.22
C VAL A 130 -11.21 -6.14 -22.55
N MET A 131 -12.24 -5.67 -23.26
CA MET A 131 -12.37 -4.25 -23.61
C MET A 131 -12.60 -3.38 -22.37
N ALA A 132 -13.44 -3.83 -21.44
CA ALA A 132 -13.69 -3.15 -20.18
C ALA A 132 -12.44 -3.12 -19.28
N GLY A 133 -11.66 -4.21 -19.24
CA GLY A 133 -10.35 -4.22 -18.58
C GLY A 133 -9.38 -3.18 -19.18
N LYS A 134 -9.30 -3.08 -20.51
CA LYS A 134 -8.46 -2.06 -21.18
C LYS A 134 -8.93 -0.63 -20.88
N LEU A 135 -10.23 -0.37 -20.92
CA LEU A 135 -10.79 0.95 -20.59
C LEU A 135 -10.56 1.30 -19.12
N ALA A 136 -10.75 0.34 -18.21
CA ALA A 136 -10.44 0.51 -16.79
C ALA A 136 -8.95 0.79 -16.57
N ALA A 137 -8.05 0.12 -17.28
CA ALA A 137 -6.62 0.38 -17.21
C ALA A 137 -6.27 1.82 -17.63
N VAL A 138 -6.88 2.31 -18.71
CA VAL A 138 -6.72 3.72 -19.14
C VAL A 138 -7.26 4.68 -18.07
N GLY A 139 -8.45 4.42 -17.54
CA GLY A 139 -9.05 5.25 -16.49
C GLY A 139 -8.21 5.31 -15.20
N VAL A 140 -7.74 4.16 -14.72
CA VAL A 140 -6.84 4.06 -13.56
C VAL A 140 -5.51 4.76 -13.83
N GLY A 141 -4.96 4.62 -15.05
CA GLY A 141 -3.73 5.29 -15.46
C GLY A 141 -3.86 6.81 -15.47
N ILE A 142 -4.94 7.35 -16.06
CA ILE A 142 -5.23 8.80 -16.06
C ILE A 142 -5.37 9.30 -14.62
N LEU A 143 -6.12 8.59 -13.78
CA LEU A 143 -6.29 8.96 -12.37
C LEU A 143 -4.95 8.97 -11.63
N ALA A 144 -4.10 7.96 -11.84
CA ALA A 144 -2.77 7.88 -11.25
C ALA A 144 -1.87 9.05 -11.70
N ILE A 145 -1.92 9.45 -12.98
CA ILE A 145 -1.17 10.61 -13.50
C ILE A 145 -1.65 11.90 -12.85
N ILE A 146 -2.97 12.12 -12.77
CA ILE A 146 -3.54 13.31 -12.14
C ILE A 146 -3.13 13.39 -10.66
N LEU A 147 -3.28 12.29 -9.92
CA LEU A 147 -2.85 12.23 -8.52
C LEU A 147 -1.33 12.45 -8.40
N GLY A 148 -0.52 11.89 -9.29
CA GLY A 148 0.93 12.13 -9.30
C GLY A 148 1.30 13.60 -9.51
N ILE A 149 0.62 14.30 -10.42
CA ILE A 149 0.83 15.73 -10.65
C ILE A 149 0.38 16.54 -9.45
N VAL A 150 -0.79 16.22 -8.89
CA VAL A 150 -1.29 16.89 -7.68
C VAL A 150 -0.29 16.71 -6.55
N PHE A 151 0.17 15.50 -6.25
CA PHE A 151 1.09 15.24 -5.14
C PHE A 151 2.58 15.46 -5.47
N LYS A 152 2.90 16.19 -6.55
CA LYS A 152 4.28 16.55 -6.91
C LYS A 152 4.93 17.40 -5.81
N GLY A 153 6.19 17.10 -5.50
CA GLY A 153 6.96 17.79 -4.46
C GLY A 153 6.79 17.21 -3.05
N MET A 154 5.89 16.24 -2.86
CA MET A 154 5.80 15.51 -1.60
C MET A 154 6.85 14.39 -1.54
N ASN A 155 7.35 14.13 -0.33
CA ASN A 155 8.26 13.02 -0.11
C ASN A 155 7.58 11.69 -0.48
N VAL A 156 8.20 10.92 -1.38
CA VAL A 156 7.63 9.66 -1.87
C VAL A 156 7.51 8.62 -0.75
N SER A 157 8.46 8.57 0.19
CA SER A 157 8.39 7.67 1.36
C SER A 157 7.19 8.01 2.25
N PHE A 158 6.82 9.29 2.34
CA PHE A 158 5.60 9.71 3.04
C PHE A 158 4.34 9.21 2.32
N LEU A 159 4.21 9.45 1.02
CA LEU A 159 3.07 8.96 0.21
C LEU A 159 2.90 7.44 0.28
N VAL A 160 4.02 6.71 0.23
CA VAL A 160 4.03 5.25 0.43
C VAL A 160 3.52 4.89 1.82
N GLY A 161 4.00 5.57 2.86
CA GLY A 161 3.53 5.39 4.24
C GLY A 161 2.01 5.58 4.40
N LEU A 162 1.42 6.55 3.68
CA LEU A 162 -0.02 6.79 3.67
C LEU A 162 -0.78 5.63 3.04
N ALA A 163 -0.34 5.15 1.87
CA ALA A 163 -0.97 4.02 1.18
C ALA A 163 -0.93 2.75 2.04
N PHE A 164 0.20 2.48 2.70
CA PHE A 164 0.33 1.36 3.62
C PHE A 164 -0.51 1.50 4.89
N ALA A 165 -0.66 2.72 5.44
CA ALA A 165 -1.52 2.96 6.58
C ALA A 165 -3.01 2.67 6.26
N VAL A 166 -3.48 3.10 5.10
CA VAL A 166 -4.84 2.80 4.62
C VAL A 166 -5.00 1.29 4.40
N ALA A 167 -4.06 0.66 3.71
CA ALA A 167 -4.10 -0.79 3.45
C ALA A 167 -4.09 -1.61 4.74
N ALA A 168 -3.23 -1.27 5.70
CA ALA A 168 -3.15 -1.92 7.00
C ALA A 168 -4.45 -1.77 7.79
N SER A 169 -5.09 -0.59 7.74
CA SER A 169 -6.30 -0.31 8.51
C SER A 169 -7.54 -0.99 7.91
N ALA A 170 -7.61 -1.08 6.58
CA ALA A 170 -8.75 -1.69 5.89
C ALA A 170 -8.66 -3.23 5.85
N ASN A 171 -7.51 -3.78 5.47
CA ASN A 171 -7.41 -5.19 5.09
C ASN A 171 -6.92 -6.11 6.23
N LEU A 172 -6.00 -5.63 7.08
CA LEU A 172 -5.41 -6.48 8.12
C LEU A 172 -6.46 -7.02 9.11
N PRO A 173 -7.36 -6.18 9.67
CA PRO A 173 -8.31 -6.65 10.68
C PRO A 173 -9.29 -7.66 10.08
N ALA A 174 -9.76 -7.40 8.86
CA ALA A 174 -10.63 -8.29 8.10
C ALA A 174 -10.00 -9.68 7.89
N ILE A 175 -8.76 -9.72 7.37
CA ILE A 175 -8.07 -11.00 7.09
C ILE A 175 -7.75 -11.74 8.39
N LEU A 176 -7.20 -11.04 9.39
CA LEU A 176 -6.78 -11.67 10.63
C LEU A 176 -7.97 -12.24 11.42
N MET A 177 -9.05 -11.48 11.54
CA MET A 177 -10.23 -11.93 12.28
C MET A 177 -10.98 -13.03 11.52
N LEU A 178 -10.99 -12.99 10.19
CA LEU A 178 -11.55 -14.09 9.39
C LEU A 178 -10.80 -15.42 9.61
N LEU A 179 -9.48 -15.38 9.78
CA LEU A 179 -8.65 -16.58 9.96
C LEU A 179 -8.63 -17.08 11.42
N PHE A 180 -8.58 -16.18 12.40
CA PHE A 180 -8.34 -16.54 13.81
C PHE A 180 -9.57 -16.42 14.71
N TRP A 181 -10.66 -15.79 14.26
CA TRP A 181 -11.85 -15.57 15.08
C TRP A 181 -13.10 -16.13 14.42
N LYS A 182 -13.58 -17.26 14.94
CA LYS A 182 -14.80 -17.98 14.48
C LYS A 182 -16.07 -17.12 14.49
N LYS A 183 -16.06 -16.02 15.24
CA LYS A 183 -17.18 -15.11 15.50
C LYS A 183 -17.30 -13.97 14.49
N THR A 184 -16.47 -13.95 13.46
CA THR A 184 -16.43 -12.90 12.44
C THR A 184 -17.65 -12.96 11.52
N THR A 185 -18.30 -11.82 11.30
CA THR A 185 -19.48 -11.71 10.42
C THR A 185 -19.18 -10.90 9.16
N ALA A 186 -19.90 -11.17 8.06
CA ALA A 186 -19.75 -10.42 6.81
C ALA A 186 -20.00 -8.91 6.99
N LYS A 187 -20.99 -8.52 7.82
CA LYS A 187 -21.25 -7.12 8.12
C LYS A 187 -20.15 -6.50 8.99
N GLY A 188 -19.57 -7.26 9.90
CA GLY A 188 -18.41 -6.82 10.69
C GLY A 188 -17.16 -6.57 9.86
N ILE A 189 -16.88 -7.43 8.88
CA ILE A 189 -15.80 -7.23 7.91
C ILE A 189 -16.05 -5.96 7.09
N ALA A 190 -17.24 -5.80 6.51
CA ALA A 190 -17.57 -4.63 5.70
C ALA A 190 -17.48 -3.32 6.51
N GLY A 191 -17.98 -3.32 7.75
CA GLY A 191 -17.89 -2.17 8.65
C GLY A 191 -16.45 -1.83 9.04
N SER A 192 -15.63 -2.84 9.31
CA SER A 192 -14.19 -2.67 9.60
C SER A 192 -13.43 -2.07 8.42
N ILE A 193 -13.64 -2.58 7.20
CA ILE A 193 -12.99 -2.05 5.99
C ILE A 193 -13.37 -0.57 5.81
N LEU A 194 -14.66 -0.24 5.91
CA LEU A 194 -15.16 1.12 5.70
C LEU A 194 -14.63 2.07 6.78
N VAL A 195 -14.75 1.71 8.06
CA VAL A 195 -14.27 2.54 9.17
C VAL A 195 -12.74 2.66 9.15
N GLY A 196 -12.02 1.58 8.86
CA GLY A 196 -10.56 1.58 8.72
C GLY A 196 -10.09 2.50 7.58
N MET A 197 -10.75 2.45 6.43
CA MET A 197 -10.44 3.31 5.29
C MET A 197 -10.80 4.79 5.57
N VAL A 198 -12.01 5.08 6.03
CA VAL A 198 -12.46 6.45 6.29
C VAL A 198 -11.66 7.08 7.42
N SER A 199 -11.40 6.35 8.51
CA SER A 199 -10.57 6.85 9.62
C SER A 199 -9.14 7.11 9.16
N ALA A 200 -8.50 6.17 8.46
CA ALA A 200 -7.15 6.38 7.94
C ALA A 200 -7.08 7.62 7.03
N LEU A 201 -7.98 7.75 6.05
CA LEU A 201 -8.02 8.91 5.15
C LEU A 201 -8.27 10.22 5.89
N THR A 202 -9.22 10.24 6.84
CA THR A 202 -9.53 11.44 7.62
C THR A 202 -8.34 11.87 8.47
N LEU A 203 -7.70 10.94 9.18
CA LEU A 203 -6.54 11.23 10.02
C LEU A 203 -5.33 11.67 9.17
N ILE A 204 -5.19 11.15 7.95
CA ILE A 204 -4.14 11.57 7.00
C ILE A 204 -4.39 12.99 6.49
N LEU A 205 -5.64 13.33 6.14
CA LEU A 205 -6.00 14.68 5.70
C LEU A 205 -5.85 15.71 6.83
N LEU A 206 -6.03 15.29 8.08
CA LEU A 206 -5.82 16.10 9.28
C LEU A 206 -4.37 16.12 9.79
N SER A 207 -3.43 15.53 9.04
CA SER A 207 -2.02 15.44 9.45
C SER A 207 -1.27 16.77 9.26
N PRO A 208 -0.19 17.00 10.02
CA PRO A 208 0.61 18.22 9.91
C PRO A 208 1.18 18.45 8.51
N THR A 209 1.63 17.37 7.86
CA THR A 209 2.17 17.43 6.49
C THR A 209 1.12 17.84 5.46
N MET A 210 -0.15 17.46 5.65
CA MET A 210 -1.22 17.89 4.76
C MET A 210 -1.68 19.33 5.06
N PHE A 211 -1.62 19.75 6.32
CA PHE A 211 -1.96 21.12 6.73
C PHE A 211 -1.00 22.17 6.18
N GLU A 212 0.30 21.90 6.12
CA GLU A 212 1.25 22.79 5.42
C GLU A 212 0.86 23.01 3.97
N ARG A 213 0.36 21.96 3.33
CA ARG A 213 -0.05 22.01 1.95
C ARG A 213 -1.34 22.81 1.73
N TYR A 214 -2.19 22.88 2.75
CA TYR A 214 -3.33 23.80 2.77
C TYR A 214 -2.93 25.27 3.01
N GLY A 215 -1.64 25.54 3.25
CA GLY A 215 -1.15 26.87 3.65
C GLY A 215 -1.41 27.18 5.13
N LEU A 216 -1.77 26.17 5.93
CA LEU A 216 -1.99 26.29 7.37
C LEU A 216 -0.71 25.90 8.14
N GLY A 217 -0.51 26.48 9.33
CA GLY A 217 0.65 26.15 10.16
C GLY A 217 0.60 24.70 10.67
N ARG A 218 1.75 24.00 10.71
CA ARG A 218 1.86 22.62 11.22
C ARG A 218 1.20 22.41 12.59
N ALA A 219 1.30 23.42 13.46
CA ALA A 219 0.78 23.37 14.82
C ALA A 219 -0.75 23.48 14.90
N ALA A 220 -1.41 23.92 13.84
CA ALA A 220 -2.87 23.98 13.75
C ALA A 220 -3.48 22.62 13.38
N ALA A 221 -2.66 21.63 13.04
CA ALA A 221 -3.13 20.28 12.75
C ALA A 221 -3.78 19.65 13.99
N PRO A 222 -5.04 19.20 13.92
CA PRO A 222 -5.74 18.58 15.05
C PRO A 222 -5.02 17.34 15.60
N ILE A 223 -4.22 16.69 14.76
CA ILE A 223 -3.50 15.47 15.10
C ILE A 223 -2.01 15.68 14.80
N PRO A 224 -1.10 15.55 15.79
CA PRO A 224 0.33 15.76 15.60
C PRO A 224 1.04 14.54 14.97
N LEU A 225 0.30 13.68 14.26
CA LEU A 225 0.81 12.46 13.64
C LEU A 225 0.72 12.54 12.12
N ASP A 226 1.85 12.34 11.46
CA ASP A 226 1.98 12.26 10.01
C ASP A 226 1.50 10.90 9.48
N ASN A 227 1.66 9.84 10.27
CA ASN A 227 1.14 8.52 9.96
C ASN A 227 0.18 8.03 11.05
N PRO A 228 -1.12 7.89 10.78
CA PRO A 228 -2.11 7.55 11.79
C PRO A 228 -2.36 6.05 11.97
N GLY A 229 -1.51 5.17 11.42
CA GLY A 229 -1.66 3.71 11.54
C GLY A 229 -1.88 3.21 12.97
N ILE A 230 -1.28 3.87 13.96
CA ILE A 230 -1.44 3.54 15.39
C ILE A 230 -2.87 3.74 15.92
N ILE A 231 -3.68 4.60 15.27
CA ILE A 231 -5.07 4.89 15.66
C ILE A 231 -6.03 4.15 14.75
N SER A 232 -5.83 4.22 13.42
CA SER A 232 -6.77 3.67 12.45
C SER A 232 -6.80 2.14 12.46
N ILE A 233 -5.66 1.46 12.72
CA ILE A 233 -5.61 0.00 12.78
C ILE A 233 -6.41 -0.54 13.98
N PRO A 234 -6.18 -0.10 15.24
CA PRO A 234 -6.99 -0.56 16.37
C PRO A 234 -8.47 -0.18 16.25
N LEU A 235 -8.79 1.01 15.72
CA LEU A 235 -10.18 1.44 15.51
C LEU A 235 -10.92 0.48 14.57
N SER A 236 -10.25 0.04 13.50
CA SER A 236 -10.80 -0.93 12.56
C SER A 236 -11.03 -2.30 13.21
N PHE A 237 -10.09 -2.78 14.03
CA PHE A 237 -10.27 -4.01 14.83
C PHE A 237 -11.45 -3.91 15.80
N LEU A 238 -11.54 -2.82 16.56
CA LEU A 238 -12.63 -2.59 17.50
C LEU A 238 -13.99 -2.57 16.79
N THR A 239 -14.05 -1.90 15.65
CA THR A 239 -15.27 -1.85 14.82
C THR A 239 -15.67 -3.24 14.35
N LEU A 240 -14.71 -4.05 13.88
CA LEU A 240 -14.96 -5.43 13.47
C LEU A 240 -15.56 -6.25 14.62
N VAL A 241 -14.95 -6.16 15.81
CA VAL A 241 -15.38 -6.90 17.00
C VAL A 241 -16.79 -6.49 17.41
N VAL A 242 -17.04 -5.19 17.55
CA VAL A 242 -18.35 -4.66 17.99
C VAL A 242 -19.44 -5.05 17.00
N ILE A 243 -19.27 -4.77 15.71
CA ILE A 243 -20.29 -5.08 14.70
C ILE A 243 -20.48 -6.59 14.56
N SER A 244 -19.41 -7.39 14.65
CA SER A 244 -19.54 -8.86 14.58
C SER A 244 -20.31 -9.42 15.77
N LEU A 245 -20.08 -8.92 16.98
CA LEU A 245 -20.86 -9.33 18.16
C LEU A 245 -22.33 -8.89 18.05
N MET A 246 -22.60 -7.70 17.52
CA MET A 246 -23.97 -7.19 17.33
C MET A 246 -24.73 -7.90 16.21
N THR A 247 -24.02 -8.37 15.17
CA THR A 247 -24.63 -9.00 13.99
C THR A 247 -24.59 -10.53 14.03
N GLN A 248 -24.10 -11.12 15.12
CA GLN A 248 -24.16 -12.57 15.29
C GLN A 248 -25.62 -13.01 15.29
N LYS A 249 -25.98 -13.84 14.31
CA LYS A 249 -27.26 -14.55 14.33
C LYS A 249 -27.24 -15.43 15.58
N LYS A 250 -28.22 -15.25 16.46
CA LYS A 250 -28.32 -15.83 17.81
C LYS A 250 -28.51 -17.37 17.82
N GLY A 251 -28.03 -18.11 16.82
CA GLY A 251 -28.32 -19.52 16.59
C GLY A 251 -27.20 -20.41 16.01
N GLU A 252 -26.01 -19.90 15.68
CA GLU A 252 -24.89 -20.73 15.17
C GLU A 252 -23.82 -21.01 16.23
N THR A 253 -24.20 -20.99 17.52
CA THR A 253 -23.36 -21.48 18.63
C THR A 253 -23.63 -22.95 18.97
N ALA A 254 -24.33 -23.68 18.12
CA ALA A 254 -24.51 -25.13 18.26
C ALA A 254 -24.15 -25.81 16.93
N GLU A 255 -22.89 -26.22 16.80
CA GLU A 255 -22.46 -27.58 16.42
C GLU A 255 -21.00 -27.57 15.90
N ALA A 256 -20.18 -28.35 16.61
CA ALA A 256 -18.86 -28.93 16.29
C ALA A 256 -17.68 -28.00 15.94
#